data_AF-A0A6J1YPD9-F1
#
_entry.id   AF-A0A6J1YPD9-F1
#
_cell.length_a   1.000
_cell.length_b   1.000
_cell.length_c   1.000
_cell.angle_alpha   90.00
_cell.angle_beta   90.00
_cell.angle_gamma   90.00
#
_symmetry.space_group_name_H-M   'P 1'
#
loop_
_entity.id
_entity.type
_entity.pdbx_description
1 polymer ?
#
loop_
_entity_poly.entity_id
_entity_poly.type
_entity_poly.pdbx_seq_one_letter_code
_entity_poly.pdbx_strand_id
1 'polypeptide(L)'
;MLQCKGHSSKQDNLAVTAVALQDHILHDLQLRNLSTADPSKTKAQQRDTRSKSLKRNTRAVIDTGLKTAVQGPKVEDPEREYVLDPKPPPLTLAQKLGLFEPPPLPLSSEEWEKVKQRSIMQGDSTQPCPICKEEFELRPQVLLSCSHVFHRACLQAFEKFANKKTCPLCRKNQYQTRVIHDGARLFKVKCATRIQASWRGHVVRKWYRDLRRTVPPTDAKLRRKFFEGKFTEISRRILCSYNTNIEELFSEIDHCLAINRSVLQQLEDRCGHELTDGDWEEIQIQ
;
A
#
# COMPACT_ATOMS: atom_id res chain seq x y z
N MET A 1 -22.88 -35.94 -82.11
CA MET A 1 -22.86 -35.11 -80.89
C MET A 1 -22.29 -35.94 -79.75
N LEU A 2 -21.01 -35.78 -79.45
CA LEU A 2 -20.35 -36.39 -78.29
C LEU A 2 -20.27 -35.31 -77.21
N GLN A 3 -21.14 -35.38 -76.20
CA GLN A 3 -21.05 -34.52 -75.01
C GLN A 3 -20.43 -35.31 -73.86
N CYS A 4 -19.28 -34.82 -73.42
CA CYS A 4 -18.49 -35.37 -72.32
C CYS A 4 -19.20 -35.15 -70.98
N LYS A 5 -19.30 -36.22 -70.18
CA LYS A 5 -19.76 -36.17 -68.79
C LYS A 5 -18.71 -35.49 -67.92
N GLY A 6 -19.13 -34.47 -67.15
CA GLY A 6 -18.29 -33.70 -66.25
C GLY A 6 -17.78 -34.50 -65.06
N HIS A 7 -16.45 -34.52 -64.92
CA HIS A 7 -15.73 -34.89 -63.69
C HIS A 7 -15.17 -33.59 -63.06
N SER A 8 -15.95 -32.85 -62.28
CA SER A 8 -15.47 -31.55 -61.71
C SER A 8 -15.24 -31.57 -60.19
N SER A 9 -16.09 -32.24 -59.41
CA SER A 9 -16.11 -32.03 -57.95
C SER A 9 -14.90 -32.56 -57.17
N LYS A 10 -14.10 -33.48 -57.75
CA LYS A 10 -12.90 -34.03 -57.08
C LYS A 10 -11.64 -33.19 -57.30
N GLN A 11 -11.52 -32.51 -58.45
CA GLN A 11 -10.36 -31.67 -58.75
C GLN A 11 -10.38 -30.35 -57.97
N ASP A 12 -11.57 -29.78 -57.76
CA ASP A 12 -11.74 -28.52 -57.02
C ASP A 12 -11.28 -28.64 -55.56
N ASN A 13 -11.52 -29.80 -54.93
CA ASN A 13 -11.07 -30.07 -53.56
C ASN A 13 -9.54 -30.27 -53.46
N LEU A 14 -8.89 -30.79 -54.50
CA LEU A 14 -7.44 -31.00 -54.54
C LEU A 14 -6.66 -29.69 -54.69
N ALA A 15 -7.19 -28.75 -55.48
CA ALA A 15 -6.58 -27.42 -55.63
C ALA A 15 -6.65 -26.64 -54.31
N VAL A 16 -7.79 -26.68 -53.61
CA VAL A 16 -7.97 -25.99 -52.32
C VAL A 16 -7.09 -26.61 -51.24
N THR A 17 -6.94 -27.94 -51.18
CA THR A 17 -6.04 -28.59 -50.22
C THR A 17 -4.57 -28.31 -50.51
N ALA A 18 -4.16 -28.28 -51.79
CA ALA A 18 -2.79 -27.95 -52.19
C ALA A 18 -2.43 -26.49 -51.84
N VAL A 19 -3.33 -25.54 -52.10
CA VAL A 19 -3.13 -24.13 -51.73
C VAL A 19 -3.11 -23.97 -50.21
N ALA A 20 -4.00 -24.65 -49.48
CA ALA A 20 -4.00 -24.64 -48.02
C ALA A 20 -2.68 -25.19 -47.44
N LEU A 21 -2.14 -26.26 -48.03
CA LEU A 21 -0.87 -26.87 -47.64
C LEU A 21 0.32 -25.92 -47.87
N GLN A 22 0.38 -25.28 -49.04
CA GLN A 22 1.42 -24.31 -49.36
C GLN A 22 1.37 -23.08 -48.43
N ASP A 23 0.17 -22.55 -48.18
CA ASP A 23 -0.04 -21.44 -47.22
C ASP A 23 0.42 -21.83 -45.81
N HIS A 24 0.12 -23.04 -45.36
CA HIS A 24 0.55 -23.55 -44.06
C HIS A 24 2.08 -23.64 -43.94
N ILE A 25 2.75 -24.20 -44.96
CA ILE A 25 4.23 -24.32 -44.98
C ILE A 25 4.88 -22.93 -44.97
N LEU A 26 4.34 -21.96 -45.71
CA LEU A 26 4.83 -20.58 -45.70
C LEU A 26 4.64 -19.90 -44.34
N HIS A 27 3.53 -20.18 -43.65
CA HIS A 27 3.24 -19.68 -42.32
C HIS A 27 4.13 -20.31 -41.24
N ASP A 28 4.38 -21.62 -41.31
CA ASP A 28 5.21 -22.37 -40.36
C ASP A 28 6.69 -21.99 -40.45
N LEU A 29 7.19 -21.80 -41.67
CA LEU A 29 8.58 -21.37 -41.94
C LEU A 29 8.78 -19.84 -41.79
N GLN A 30 7.75 -19.07 -41.42
CA GLN A 30 7.77 -17.60 -41.31
C GLN A 30 8.21 -16.87 -42.61
N LEU A 31 8.06 -17.50 -43.78
CA LEU A 31 8.54 -16.99 -45.08
C LEU A 31 7.60 -15.95 -45.72
N ARG A 32 6.61 -15.44 -44.98
CA ARG A 32 5.55 -14.56 -45.49
C ARG A 32 6.03 -13.26 -46.13
N ASN A 33 7.28 -12.88 -45.89
CA ASN A 33 7.90 -11.67 -46.45
C ASN A 33 8.49 -11.86 -47.87
N LEU A 34 8.31 -13.03 -48.49
CA LEU A 34 8.80 -13.31 -49.84
C LEU A 34 7.69 -13.40 -50.91
N SER A 35 6.42 -13.21 -50.54
CA SER A 35 5.31 -13.29 -51.49
C SER A 35 5.24 -12.02 -52.36
N THR A 36 5.62 -12.14 -53.63
CA THR A 36 5.60 -11.11 -54.70
C THR A 36 4.21 -10.81 -55.26
N ALA A 37 3.15 -10.92 -54.45
CA ALA A 37 1.79 -10.58 -54.87
C ALA A 37 1.22 -9.46 -54.00
N ASP A 38 1.15 -8.25 -54.57
CA ASP A 38 0.51 -7.07 -54.01
C ASP A 38 -0.97 -7.30 -53.68
N PRO A 39 -1.43 -7.07 -52.44
CA PRO A 39 -2.85 -6.89 -52.18
C PRO A 39 -3.19 -5.42 -52.36
N SER A 40 -3.52 -5.03 -53.59
CA SER A 40 -4.17 -3.75 -53.85
C SER A 40 -5.60 -3.74 -53.28
N LYS A 41 -5.90 -2.73 -52.46
CA LYS A 41 -7.24 -2.27 -51.99
C LYS A 41 -7.89 -3.19 -50.93
N THR A 42 -8.40 -2.73 -49.78
CA THR A 42 -9.32 -1.61 -49.56
C THR A 42 -9.35 -1.32 -48.03
N LYS A 43 -9.01 -0.10 -47.59
CA LYS A 43 -9.29 0.35 -46.20
C LYS A 43 -10.17 1.60 -46.25
N ALA A 44 -11.47 1.40 -46.12
CA ALA A 44 -12.39 2.44 -45.69
C ALA A 44 -12.44 2.41 -44.16
N GLN A 45 -11.84 3.40 -43.50
CA GLN A 45 -12.07 3.66 -42.08
C GLN A 45 -13.04 4.83 -41.96
N GLN A 46 -14.31 4.52 -41.65
CA GLN A 46 -15.25 5.49 -41.11
C GLN A 46 -14.75 5.97 -39.75
N ARG A 47 -14.55 7.29 -39.62
CA ARG A 47 -14.38 7.99 -38.34
C ARG A 47 -15.77 8.39 -37.85
N ASP A 48 -16.28 7.69 -36.83
CA ASP A 48 -17.45 8.15 -36.08
C ASP A 48 -17.02 9.03 -34.90
N THR A 49 -16.87 10.32 -35.17
CA THR A 49 -16.91 11.37 -34.14
C THR A 49 -18.37 11.65 -33.79
N ARG A 50 -18.87 11.06 -32.69
CA ARG A 50 -20.18 11.41 -32.10
C ARG A 50 -19.99 12.43 -30.97
N SER A 51 -20.31 13.69 -31.27
CA SER A 51 -20.43 14.80 -30.33
C SER A 51 -21.59 14.57 -29.34
N LYS A 52 -21.30 14.55 -28.04
CA LYS A 52 -22.33 14.57 -26.97
C LYS A 52 -22.76 16.01 -26.68
N SER A 53 -24.05 16.29 -26.82
CA SER A 53 -24.64 17.56 -26.44
C SER A 53 -24.76 17.69 -24.93
N LEU A 54 -24.37 18.86 -24.41
CA LEU A 54 -24.55 19.26 -23.02
C LEU A 54 -25.99 19.75 -22.82
N LYS A 55 -26.81 19.00 -22.08
CA LYS A 55 -28.06 19.54 -21.52
C LYS A 55 -27.80 20.06 -20.11
N ARG A 56 -27.93 21.39 -20.01
CA ARG A 56 -27.93 22.22 -18.81
C ARG A 56 -29.29 22.05 -18.11
N ASN A 57 -29.29 21.69 -16.83
CA ASN A 57 -30.44 21.87 -15.92
C ASN A 57 -29.92 21.92 -14.48
N THR A 58 -29.71 23.13 -13.98
CA THR A 58 -29.28 23.43 -12.61
C THR A 58 -30.51 23.49 -11.71
N ARG A 59 -30.54 22.71 -10.62
CA ARG A 59 -31.41 22.98 -9.46
C ARG A 59 -30.54 23.03 -8.21
N ALA A 60 -30.70 24.10 -7.43
CA ALA A 60 -30.00 24.32 -6.18
C ALA A 60 -30.45 23.29 -5.13
N VAL A 61 -29.50 22.66 -4.45
CA VAL A 61 -29.73 21.71 -3.35
C VAL A 61 -28.92 22.18 -2.15
N ILE A 62 -29.58 22.20 -1.00
CA ILE A 62 -29.13 22.75 0.27
C ILE A 62 -28.26 21.69 0.98
N ASP A 63 -27.13 22.13 1.53
CA ASP A 63 -26.09 21.30 2.15
C ASP A 63 -26.59 20.63 3.44
N THR A 64 -26.85 19.32 3.38
CA THR A 64 -27.01 18.46 4.57
C THR A 64 -25.87 17.45 4.55
N GLY A 65 -24.89 17.66 5.42
CA GLY A 65 -23.57 17.01 5.43
C GLY A 65 -23.54 15.50 5.74
N LEU A 66 -24.25 14.69 4.97
CA LEU A 66 -24.19 13.24 5.01
C LEU A 66 -23.77 12.70 3.63
N LYS A 67 -22.49 12.29 3.51
CA LYS A 67 -21.92 11.80 2.25
C LYS A 67 -22.47 10.41 1.92
N THR A 68 -23.52 10.36 1.12
CA THR A 68 -23.91 9.15 0.37
C THR A 68 -22.92 8.98 -0.79
N ALA A 69 -22.22 7.84 -0.84
CA ALA A 69 -21.23 7.55 -1.86
C ALA A 69 -21.87 7.53 -3.26
N VAL A 70 -21.56 8.53 -4.08
CA VAL A 70 -21.83 8.52 -5.52
C VAL A 70 -20.93 7.45 -6.13
N GLN A 71 -21.52 6.45 -6.77
CA GLN A 71 -20.80 5.49 -7.60
C GLN A 71 -20.13 6.25 -8.75
N GLY A 72 -18.82 6.49 -8.61
CA GLY A 72 -17.98 6.96 -9.69
C GLY A 72 -17.92 5.96 -10.85
N PRO A 73 -17.31 6.35 -11.99
CA PRO A 73 -17.09 5.46 -13.12
C PRO A 73 -16.43 4.17 -12.62
N LYS A 74 -16.88 2.99 -13.07
CA LYS A 74 -16.27 1.68 -12.76
C LYS A 74 -14.75 1.76 -12.98
N VAL A 75 -14.01 2.01 -11.90
CA VAL A 75 -12.57 1.85 -11.87
C VAL A 75 -12.35 0.36 -12.10
N GLU A 76 -11.65 0.01 -13.17
CA GLU A 76 -11.27 -1.37 -13.41
C GLU A 76 -10.48 -1.88 -12.20
N ASP A 77 -10.92 -3.01 -11.65
CA ASP A 77 -10.38 -3.59 -10.43
C ASP A 77 -8.85 -3.75 -10.58
N PRO A 78 -8.02 -3.11 -9.74
CA PRO A 78 -6.56 -3.20 -9.85
C PRO A 78 -6.01 -4.61 -9.61
N GLU A 79 -6.86 -5.55 -9.18
CA GLU A 79 -6.53 -6.96 -8.94
C GLU A 79 -7.00 -7.90 -10.08
N ARG A 80 -7.31 -7.37 -11.28
CA ARG A 80 -7.70 -8.20 -12.44
C ARG A 80 -6.59 -9.18 -12.84
N GLU A 81 -6.88 -10.46 -12.71
CA GLU A 81 -6.02 -11.55 -13.16
C GLU A 81 -6.04 -11.67 -14.68
N TYR A 82 -4.86 -11.82 -15.29
CA TYR A 82 -4.71 -11.94 -16.73
C TYR A 82 -3.71 -13.03 -17.11
N VAL A 83 -3.92 -13.64 -18.27
CA VAL A 83 -3.01 -14.64 -18.86
C VAL A 83 -1.83 -13.90 -19.51
N LEU A 84 -0.60 -14.33 -19.21
CA LEU A 84 0.61 -13.71 -19.75
C LEU A 84 0.99 -14.22 -21.14
N ASP A 85 0.59 -15.44 -21.48
CA ASP A 85 0.97 -16.03 -22.76
C ASP A 85 0.24 -15.38 -23.94
N PRO A 86 0.94 -15.13 -25.06
CA PRO A 86 0.34 -14.53 -26.25
C PRO A 86 -0.75 -15.45 -26.82
N LYS A 87 -1.83 -14.83 -27.33
CA LYS A 87 -2.89 -15.58 -28.02
C LYS A 87 -2.29 -16.29 -29.24
N PRO A 88 -2.59 -17.58 -29.45
CA PRO A 88 -2.08 -18.30 -30.61
C PRO A 88 -2.55 -17.64 -31.91
N PRO A 89 -1.74 -17.71 -32.99
CA PRO A 89 -2.16 -17.21 -34.30
C PRO A 89 -3.43 -17.91 -34.78
N PRO A 90 -4.27 -17.25 -35.61
CA PRO A 90 -5.47 -17.87 -36.14
C PRO A 90 -5.11 -19.12 -36.95
N LEU A 91 -5.96 -20.15 -36.83
CA LEU A 91 -5.75 -21.42 -37.52
C LEU A 91 -5.70 -21.23 -39.04
N THR A 92 -4.68 -21.81 -39.65
CA THR A 92 -4.52 -21.87 -41.11
C THR A 92 -5.62 -22.73 -41.75
N LEU A 93 -5.90 -22.52 -43.03
CA LEU A 93 -6.90 -23.30 -43.75
C LEU A 93 -6.56 -24.81 -43.73
N ALA A 94 -5.27 -25.17 -43.81
CA ALA A 94 -4.83 -26.57 -43.74
C ALA A 94 -5.16 -27.23 -42.39
N GLN A 95 -4.99 -26.50 -41.27
CA GLN A 95 -5.36 -26.96 -39.94
C GLN A 95 -6.88 -27.12 -39.80
N LYS A 96 -7.67 -26.21 -40.40
CA LYS A 96 -9.13 -26.33 -40.43
C LYS A 96 -9.62 -27.52 -41.27
N LEU A 97 -8.89 -27.86 -42.32
CA LEU A 97 -9.15 -29.02 -43.18
C LEU A 97 -8.60 -30.34 -42.59
N GLY A 98 -7.95 -30.30 -41.42
CA GLY A 98 -7.42 -31.48 -40.76
C GLY A 98 -6.15 -32.08 -41.40
N LEU A 99 -5.47 -31.33 -42.27
CA LEU A 99 -4.20 -31.76 -42.88
C LEU A 99 -3.03 -31.68 -41.88
N PHE A 100 -3.14 -30.79 -40.89
CA PHE A 100 -2.20 -30.67 -39.76
C PHE A 100 -2.97 -30.58 -38.45
N GLU A 101 -2.38 -31.10 -37.38
CA GLU A 101 -2.93 -30.98 -36.04
C GLU A 101 -2.98 -29.49 -35.62
N PRO A 102 -4.13 -29.00 -35.15
CA PRO A 102 -4.23 -27.66 -34.59
C PRO A 102 -3.33 -27.51 -33.35
N PRO A 103 -2.69 -26.35 -33.14
CA PRO A 103 -1.95 -26.09 -31.91
C PRO A 103 -2.88 -26.26 -30.69
N PRO A 104 -2.34 -26.73 -29.55
CA PRO A 104 -3.13 -26.94 -28.35
C PRO A 104 -3.82 -25.65 -27.94
N LEU A 105 -5.13 -25.73 -27.74
CA LEU A 105 -5.96 -24.59 -27.40
C LEU A 105 -5.52 -23.96 -26.06
N PRO A 106 -5.58 -22.62 -25.93
CA PRO A 106 -5.38 -21.98 -24.65
C PRO A 106 -6.45 -22.46 -23.67
N LEU A 107 -6.09 -22.57 -22.40
CA LEU A 107 -7.03 -22.98 -21.36
C LEU A 107 -8.18 -21.98 -21.29
N SER A 108 -9.39 -22.50 -21.18
CA SER A 108 -10.60 -21.70 -20.99
C SER A 108 -10.59 -21.03 -19.60
N SER A 109 -11.41 -19.98 -19.44
CA SER A 109 -11.54 -19.30 -18.14
C SER A 109 -12.03 -20.25 -17.04
N GLU A 110 -12.87 -21.23 -17.38
CA GLU A 110 -13.39 -22.22 -16.43
C GLU A 110 -12.32 -23.23 -15.99
N GLU A 111 -11.46 -23.66 -16.92
CA GLU A 111 -10.33 -24.53 -16.61
C GLU A 111 -9.33 -23.82 -15.70
N TRP A 112 -9.09 -22.54 -15.96
CA TRP A 112 -8.26 -21.71 -15.09
C TRP A 112 -8.86 -21.54 -13.69
N GLU A 113 -10.18 -21.46 -13.56
CA GLU A 113 -10.82 -21.45 -12.25
C GLU A 113 -10.61 -22.78 -11.54
N LYS A 114 -10.74 -23.92 -12.22
CA LYS A 114 -10.43 -25.24 -11.63
C LYS A 114 -8.98 -25.35 -11.18
N VAL A 115 -8.03 -24.83 -11.97
CA VAL A 115 -6.60 -24.78 -11.60
C VAL A 115 -6.38 -23.89 -10.37
N LYS A 116 -7.05 -22.74 -10.32
CA LYS A 116 -7.00 -21.83 -9.16
C LYS A 116 -7.56 -22.49 -7.90
N GLN A 117 -8.73 -23.12 -7.99
CA GLN A 117 -9.33 -23.86 -6.88
C GLN A 117 -8.40 -24.96 -6.35
N ARG A 118 -7.72 -25.70 -7.24
CA ARG A 118 -6.73 -26.70 -6.82
C ARG A 118 -5.56 -26.09 -6.05
N SER A 119 -5.03 -24.97 -6.53
CA SER A 119 -3.92 -24.27 -5.86
C SER A 119 -4.34 -23.70 -4.50
N ILE A 120 -5.59 -23.21 -4.38
CA ILE A 120 -6.16 -22.76 -3.11
C ILE A 120 -6.28 -23.94 -2.12
N MET A 121 -6.76 -25.11 -2.57
CA MET A 121 -6.87 -26.30 -1.72
C MET A 121 -5.50 -26.80 -1.24
N GLN A 122 -4.47 -26.69 -2.08
CA GLN A 122 -3.09 -27.04 -1.72
C GLN A 122 -2.44 -25.98 -0.82
N GLY A 123 -2.97 -24.75 -0.84
CA GLY A 123 -2.45 -23.64 -0.05
C GLY A 123 -1.13 -23.08 -0.60
N ASP A 124 -0.86 -23.22 -1.90
CA ASP A 124 0.43 -22.83 -2.50
C ASP A 124 0.75 -21.35 -2.28
N SER A 125 -0.26 -20.48 -2.32
CA SER A 125 -0.10 -19.03 -2.08
C SER A 125 0.23 -18.68 -0.61
N THR A 126 0.07 -19.64 0.32
CA THR A 126 0.45 -19.47 1.74
C THR A 126 1.88 -19.92 1.99
N GLN A 127 2.36 -20.89 1.21
CA GLN A 127 3.73 -21.39 1.29
C GLN A 127 4.70 -20.39 0.65
N PRO A 128 5.98 -20.37 1.05
CA PRO A 128 6.97 -19.53 0.39
C PRO A 128 7.22 -20.00 -1.05
N CYS A 129 7.70 -19.08 -1.90
CA CYS A 129 8.02 -19.42 -3.29
C CYS A 129 9.09 -20.54 -3.33
N PRO A 130 8.88 -21.63 -4.08
CA PRO A 130 9.83 -22.75 -4.10
C PRO A 130 11.21 -22.41 -4.68
N ILE A 131 11.34 -21.31 -5.44
CA ILE A 131 12.59 -20.91 -6.10
C ILE A 131 13.45 -20.08 -5.13
N CYS A 132 12.92 -18.99 -4.57
CA CYS A 132 13.67 -18.09 -3.69
C CYS A 132 13.48 -18.38 -2.19
N LYS A 133 12.52 -19.23 -1.82
CA LYS A 133 12.14 -19.56 -0.43
C LYS A 133 11.62 -18.38 0.39
N GLU A 134 11.18 -17.30 -0.25
CA GLU A 134 10.59 -16.13 0.40
C GLU A 134 9.06 -16.13 0.32
N GLU A 135 8.38 -15.48 1.27
CA GLU A 135 6.94 -15.24 1.19
C GLU A 135 6.59 -14.39 -0.04
N PHE A 136 5.36 -14.53 -0.54
CA PHE A 136 4.94 -13.82 -1.73
C PHE A 136 4.74 -12.31 -1.53
N GLU A 137 4.33 -11.91 -0.33
CA GLU A 137 4.08 -10.51 0.06
C GLU A 137 3.28 -9.74 -1.02
N LEU A 138 3.71 -8.54 -1.39
CA LEU A 138 3.10 -7.71 -2.44
C LEU A 138 3.66 -7.97 -3.84
N ARG A 139 4.58 -8.93 -4.00
CA ARG A 139 5.23 -9.17 -5.29
C ARG A 139 4.26 -9.91 -6.23
N PRO A 140 4.34 -9.63 -7.55
CA PRO A 140 3.45 -10.27 -8.52
C PRO A 140 3.69 -11.78 -8.56
N GLN A 141 2.60 -12.53 -8.47
CA GLN A 141 2.59 -14.00 -8.48
C GLN A 141 2.05 -14.52 -9.80
N VAL A 142 2.51 -15.70 -10.17
CA VAL A 142 2.07 -16.40 -11.37
C VAL A 142 1.65 -17.82 -11.01
N LEU A 143 0.47 -18.21 -11.49
CA LEU A 143 -0.08 -19.55 -11.43
C LEU A 143 0.15 -20.24 -12.77
N LEU A 144 0.73 -21.43 -12.73
CA LEU A 144 0.93 -22.26 -13.90
C LEU A 144 -0.29 -23.16 -14.16
N SER A 145 -0.47 -23.60 -15.41
CA SER A 145 -1.49 -24.61 -15.77
C SER A 145 -1.33 -25.94 -15.03
N CYS A 146 -0.15 -26.21 -14.46
CA CYS A 146 0.12 -27.35 -13.58
C CYS A 146 -0.17 -27.06 -12.09
N SER A 147 -0.97 -26.03 -11.78
CA SER A 147 -1.37 -25.56 -10.45
C SER A 147 -0.27 -25.05 -9.51
N HIS A 148 0.98 -24.94 -9.95
CA HIS A 148 2.06 -24.41 -9.11
C HIS A 148 2.18 -22.88 -9.17
N VAL A 149 2.54 -22.27 -8.04
CA VAL A 149 2.66 -20.81 -7.87
C VAL A 149 4.11 -20.37 -7.65
N PHE A 150 4.52 -19.30 -8.32
CA PHE A 150 5.85 -18.69 -8.18
C PHE A 150 5.78 -17.17 -8.24
N HIS A 151 6.84 -16.46 -7.81
CA HIS A 151 6.98 -15.05 -8.18
C HIS A 151 7.22 -14.94 -9.68
N ARG A 152 6.63 -13.92 -10.32
CA ARG A 152 6.84 -13.64 -11.75
C ARG A 152 8.33 -13.52 -12.09
N ALA A 153 9.09 -12.80 -11.26
CA ALA A 153 10.52 -12.61 -11.46
C ALA A 153 11.32 -13.91 -11.32
N CYS A 154 10.96 -14.75 -10.34
CA CYS A 154 11.64 -16.02 -10.11
C CYS A 154 11.41 -17.01 -11.26
N LEU A 155 10.16 -17.12 -11.74
CA LEU A 155 9.84 -17.96 -12.89
C LEU A 155 10.56 -17.46 -14.14
N GLN A 156 10.54 -16.14 -14.39
CA GLN A 156 11.22 -15.57 -15.55
C GLN A 156 12.74 -15.78 -15.51
N ALA A 157 13.36 -15.70 -14.34
CA ALA A 157 14.78 -16.01 -14.18
C ALA A 157 15.07 -17.50 -14.44
N PHE A 158 14.21 -18.39 -13.96
CA PHE A 158 14.32 -19.83 -14.20
C PHE A 158 14.19 -20.17 -15.69
N GLU A 159 13.19 -19.60 -16.39
CA GLU A 159 12.99 -19.81 -17.82
C GLU A 159 14.20 -19.35 -18.64
N LYS A 160 14.79 -18.20 -18.28
CA LYS A 160 16.02 -17.68 -18.91
C LYS A 160 17.23 -18.58 -18.67
N PHE A 161 17.35 -19.16 -17.47
CA PHE A 161 18.45 -20.06 -17.14
C PHE A 161 18.32 -21.42 -17.84
N ALA A 162 17.11 -22.00 -17.83
CA ALA A 162 16.85 -23.31 -18.43
C ALA A 162 16.73 -23.27 -19.96
N ASN A 163 16.56 -22.08 -20.56
CA ASN A 163 16.21 -21.86 -21.97
C ASN A 163 15.00 -22.69 -22.44
N LYS A 164 14.14 -23.12 -21.50
CA LYS A 164 12.98 -23.99 -21.74
C LYS A 164 11.87 -23.63 -20.75
N LYS A 165 10.63 -23.49 -21.25
CA LYS A 165 9.42 -23.33 -20.43
C LYS A 165 9.04 -24.65 -19.77
N THR A 166 9.66 -24.92 -18.61
CA THR A 166 9.52 -26.17 -17.84
C THR A 166 9.17 -25.84 -16.39
N CYS A 167 8.18 -26.52 -15.81
CA CYS A 167 7.80 -26.23 -14.43
C CYS A 167 8.95 -26.65 -13.48
N PRO A 168 9.42 -25.79 -12.56
CA PRO A 168 10.48 -26.15 -11.60
C PRO A 168 10.11 -27.33 -10.67
N LEU A 169 8.82 -27.54 -10.42
CA LEU A 169 8.33 -28.57 -9.50
C LEU A 169 8.01 -29.89 -10.21
N CYS A 170 7.11 -29.87 -11.20
CA CYS A 170 6.65 -31.09 -11.88
C CYS A 170 7.26 -31.34 -13.26
N ARG A 171 8.17 -30.48 -13.72
CA ARG A 171 8.86 -30.59 -15.02
C ARG A 171 7.92 -30.68 -16.24
N LYS A 172 6.65 -30.27 -16.10
CA LYS A 172 5.70 -30.20 -17.21
C LYS A 172 6.16 -29.13 -18.21
N ASN A 173 6.23 -29.52 -19.48
CA ASN A 173 6.59 -28.66 -20.61
C ASN A 173 5.38 -27.86 -21.11
N GLN A 174 5.62 -26.72 -21.78
CA GLN A 174 4.60 -25.87 -22.41
C GLN A 174 3.38 -25.59 -21.49
N TYR A 175 3.64 -25.11 -20.28
CA TYR A 175 2.57 -24.61 -19.42
C TYR A 175 2.07 -23.23 -19.89
N GLN A 176 0.86 -22.89 -19.46
CA GLN A 176 0.35 -21.52 -19.55
C GLN A 176 0.49 -20.83 -18.19
N THR A 177 0.59 -19.50 -18.23
CA THR A 177 0.87 -18.63 -17.08
C THR A 177 -0.25 -17.61 -16.90
N ARG A 178 -0.79 -17.52 -15.68
CA ARG A 178 -1.79 -16.53 -15.26
C ARG A 178 -1.24 -15.73 -14.08
N VAL A 179 -1.32 -14.40 -14.13
CA VAL A 179 -1.00 -13.56 -12.97
C VAL A 179 -2.09 -13.69 -11.92
N ILE A 180 -1.71 -13.93 -10.69
CA ILE A 180 -2.61 -14.01 -9.53
C ILE A 180 -2.16 -13.04 -8.43
N HIS A 181 -3.08 -12.68 -7.54
CA HIS A 181 -2.84 -11.76 -6.42
C HIS A 181 -3.18 -12.37 -5.04
N ASP A 182 -3.38 -13.68 -4.97
CA ASP A 182 -3.85 -14.37 -3.76
C ASP A 182 -2.87 -14.20 -2.57
N GLY A 183 -1.56 -14.36 -2.78
CA GLY A 183 -0.57 -14.15 -1.71
C GLY A 183 -0.51 -12.68 -1.24
N ALA A 184 -0.78 -11.72 -2.13
CA ALA A 184 -0.86 -10.30 -1.75
C ALA A 184 -2.09 -10.03 -0.89
N ARG A 185 -3.22 -10.65 -1.22
CA ARG A 185 -4.44 -10.59 -0.39
C ARG A 185 -4.19 -11.20 0.99
N LEU A 186 -3.58 -12.38 1.07
CA LEU A 186 -3.21 -13.02 2.34
C LEU A 186 -2.27 -12.14 3.17
N PHE A 187 -1.25 -11.55 2.53
CA PHE A 187 -0.32 -10.65 3.19
C PHE A 187 -1.00 -9.39 3.74
N LYS A 188 -1.91 -8.77 2.98
CA LYS A 188 -2.73 -7.64 3.44
C LYS A 188 -3.55 -8.02 4.68
N VAL A 189 -4.16 -9.21 4.70
CA VAL A 189 -4.90 -9.73 5.86
C VAL A 189 -3.98 -9.90 7.06
N LYS A 190 -2.81 -10.56 6.90
CA LYS A 190 -1.81 -10.70 7.98
C LYS A 190 -1.41 -9.34 8.56
N CYS A 191 -1.13 -8.36 7.70
CA CYS A 191 -0.78 -7.00 8.12
C CYS A 191 -1.91 -6.32 8.89
N ALA A 192 -3.15 -6.41 8.38
CA ALA A 192 -4.32 -5.86 9.05
C ALA A 192 -4.50 -6.47 10.45
N THR A 193 -4.38 -7.80 10.60
CA THR A 193 -4.47 -8.47 11.90
C THR A 193 -3.41 -7.97 12.88
N ARG A 194 -2.17 -7.77 12.43
CA ARG A 194 -1.07 -7.25 13.28
C ARG A 194 -1.35 -5.82 13.75
N ILE A 195 -1.80 -4.95 12.84
CA ILE A 195 -2.15 -3.56 13.17
C ILE A 195 -3.31 -3.54 14.17
N GLN A 196 -4.37 -4.30 13.90
CA GLN A 196 -5.52 -4.39 14.78
C GLN A 196 -5.16 -4.93 16.16
N ALA A 197 -4.32 -5.97 16.25
CA ALA A 197 -3.88 -6.52 17.52
C ALA A 197 -3.05 -5.49 18.32
N SER A 198 -2.14 -4.78 17.65
CA SER A 198 -1.34 -3.72 18.26
C SER A 198 -2.22 -2.58 18.80
N TRP A 199 -3.19 -2.14 18.00
CA TRP A 199 -4.15 -1.11 18.39
C TRP A 199 -5.03 -1.53 19.58
N ARG A 200 -5.65 -2.72 19.51
CA ARG A 200 -6.43 -3.28 20.62
C ARG A 200 -5.60 -3.35 21.90
N GLY A 201 -4.35 -3.80 21.80
CA GLY A 201 -3.42 -3.82 22.93
C GLY A 201 -3.06 -2.41 23.43
N HIS A 202 -2.89 -1.43 22.55
CA HIS A 202 -2.64 -0.04 22.94
C HIS A 202 -3.82 0.55 23.72
N VAL A 203 -5.05 0.37 23.24
CA VAL A 203 -6.27 0.84 23.90
C VAL A 203 -6.38 0.28 25.32
N VAL A 204 -6.21 -1.05 25.47
CA VAL A 204 -6.27 -1.70 26.80
C VAL A 204 -5.14 -1.22 27.71
N ARG A 205 -3.91 -1.08 27.20
CA ARG A 205 -2.78 -0.57 28.01
C ARG A 205 -2.97 0.88 28.44
N LYS A 206 -3.57 1.72 27.60
CA LYS A 206 -3.91 3.11 27.93
C LYS A 206 -4.94 3.13 29.06
N TRP A 207 -6.05 2.42 28.88
CA TRP A 207 -7.09 2.30 29.91
C TRP A 207 -6.56 1.73 31.23
N TYR A 208 -5.77 0.65 31.18
CA TYR A 208 -5.20 0.02 32.38
C TYR A 208 -4.21 0.93 33.11
N ARG A 209 -3.46 1.77 32.38
CA ARG A 209 -2.58 2.78 32.98
C ARG A 209 -3.36 3.82 33.77
N ASP A 210 -4.49 4.28 33.24
CA ASP A 210 -5.36 5.23 33.90
C ASP A 210 -6.04 4.59 35.12
N LEU A 211 -6.51 3.34 34.99
CA LEU A 211 -7.05 2.56 36.10
C LEU A 211 -6.03 2.40 37.24
N ARG A 212 -4.78 2.08 36.92
CA ARG A 212 -3.70 1.93 37.92
C ARG A 212 -3.34 3.25 38.61
N ARG A 213 -3.71 4.40 38.04
CA ARG A 213 -3.51 5.73 38.65
C ARG A 213 -4.67 6.13 39.57
N THR A 214 -5.86 5.60 39.36
CA THR A 214 -7.08 6.02 40.07
C THR A 214 -7.53 5.01 41.11
N VAL A 215 -7.44 3.72 40.81
CA VAL A 215 -7.97 2.65 41.66
C VAL A 215 -6.84 2.00 42.48
N PRO A 216 -6.98 1.91 43.82
CA PRO A 216 -6.01 1.25 44.67
C PRO A 216 -5.98 -0.28 44.40
N PRO A 217 -4.78 -0.89 44.27
CA PRO A 217 -4.65 -2.34 44.12
C PRO A 217 -5.15 -3.13 45.34
N THR A 218 -5.62 -4.36 45.11
CA THR A 218 -6.07 -5.28 46.17
C THR A 218 -4.89 -5.80 47.01
N ASP A 219 -3.75 -6.07 46.38
CA ASP A 219 -2.56 -6.59 47.06
C ASP A 219 -2.00 -5.59 48.06
N ALA A 220 -1.81 -6.00 49.31
CA ALA A 220 -1.38 -5.13 50.40
C ALA A 220 -0.06 -4.38 50.11
N LYS A 221 0.92 -5.05 49.49
CA LYS A 221 2.23 -4.44 49.13
C LYS A 221 2.10 -3.38 48.04
N LEU A 222 1.30 -3.65 47.00
CA LEU A 222 1.07 -2.70 45.91
C LEU A 222 0.18 -1.54 46.35
N ARG A 223 -0.80 -1.81 47.23
CA ARG A 223 -1.65 -0.80 47.85
C ARG A 223 -0.86 0.21 48.67
N ARG A 224 0.13 -0.26 49.46
CA ARG A 224 1.03 0.62 50.22
C ARG A 224 1.79 1.58 49.29
N LYS A 225 2.42 1.05 48.24
CA LYS A 225 3.15 1.86 47.23
C LYS A 225 2.25 2.84 46.49
N PHE A 226 1.01 2.45 46.20
CA PHE A 226 0.03 3.33 45.57
C PHE A 226 -0.28 4.54 46.45
N PHE A 227 -0.62 4.32 47.73
CA PHE A 227 -0.93 5.40 48.65
C PHE A 227 0.29 6.24 49.00
N GLU A 228 1.48 5.63 49.12
CA GLU A 228 2.75 6.34 49.28
C GLU A 228 2.95 7.36 48.16
N GLY A 229 2.87 6.93 46.89
CA GLY A 229 3.00 7.83 45.75
C GLY A 229 1.94 8.94 45.70
N LYS A 230 0.69 8.62 46.08
CA LYS A 230 -0.38 9.63 46.19
C LYS A 230 -0.11 10.65 47.29
N PHE A 231 0.36 10.20 48.44
CA PHE A 231 0.71 11.07 49.57
C PHE A 231 1.89 11.99 49.21
N THR A 232 2.90 11.46 48.52
CA THR A 232 4.01 12.27 48.00
C THR A 232 3.51 13.32 46.99
N GLU A 233 2.59 12.96 46.09
CA GLU A 233 2.02 13.92 45.13
C GLU A 233 1.25 15.04 45.83
N ILE A 234 0.43 14.70 46.84
CA ILE A 234 -0.31 15.69 47.64
C ILE A 234 0.67 16.57 48.43
N SER A 235 1.64 15.97 49.11
CA SER A 235 2.65 16.70 49.88
C SER A 235 3.43 17.67 48.98
N ARG A 236 3.83 17.24 47.79
CA ARG A 236 4.50 18.10 46.81
C ARG A 236 3.60 19.24 46.35
N ARG A 237 2.31 18.98 46.06
CA ARG A 237 1.37 20.04 45.68
C ARG A 237 1.19 21.07 46.79
N ILE A 238 1.08 20.61 48.04
CA ILE A 238 0.98 21.47 49.22
C ILE A 238 2.24 22.31 49.35
N LEU A 239 3.43 21.69 49.31
CA LEU A 239 4.71 22.41 49.36
C LEU A 239 4.87 23.43 48.23
N CYS A 240 4.46 23.10 47.01
CA CYS A 240 4.48 24.02 45.88
C CYS A 240 3.41 25.13 45.97
N SER A 241 2.35 24.95 46.77
CA SER A 241 1.32 25.97 46.97
C SER A 241 1.69 26.99 48.04
N TYR A 242 2.60 26.64 48.96
CA TYR A 242 3.15 27.60 49.90
C TYR A 242 4.13 28.53 49.19
N ASN A 243 3.91 29.84 49.32
CA ASN A 243 4.89 30.82 48.89
C ASN A 243 6.07 30.77 49.87
N THR A 244 7.13 30.05 49.49
CA THR A 244 8.38 29.95 50.24
C THR A 244 9.42 30.93 49.71
N ASN A 245 8.98 32.04 49.10
CA ASN A 245 9.88 33.09 48.62
C ASN A 245 10.42 33.93 49.78
N ILE A 246 11.17 33.27 50.66
CA ILE A 246 11.87 33.87 51.80
C ILE A 246 12.88 34.91 51.30
N GLU A 247 13.42 34.72 50.10
CA GLU A 247 14.31 35.67 49.42
C GLU A 247 13.63 37.02 49.15
N GLU A 248 12.35 37.02 48.77
CA GLU A 248 11.58 38.25 48.59
C GLU A 248 11.39 38.98 49.93
N LEU A 249 11.05 38.26 51.00
CA LEU A 249 10.97 38.83 52.35
C LEU A 249 12.32 39.40 52.82
N PHE A 250 13.43 38.70 52.60
CA PHE A 250 14.75 39.21 52.98
C PHE A 250 15.17 40.41 52.14
N SER A 251 14.83 40.43 50.85
CA SER A 251 15.07 41.59 49.99
C SER A 251 14.29 42.83 50.43
N GLU A 252 13.05 42.66 50.93
CA GLU A 252 12.27 43.75 51.51
C GLU A 252 12.88 44.28 52.81
N ILE A 253 13.38 43.39 53.67
CA ILE A 253 14.07 43.78 54.91
C ILE A 253 15.35 44.55 54.60
N ASP A 254 16.18 44.05 53.69
CA ASP A 254 17.42 44.72 53.28
C ASP A 254 17.15 46.07 52.64
N HIS A 255 16.08 46.18 51.83
CA HIS A 255 15.65 47.45 51.25
C HIS A 255 15.23 48.45 52.34
N CYS A 256 14.43 48.01 53.32
CA CYS A 256 14.05 48.83 54.47
C CYS A 256 15.28 49.28 55.27
N LEU A 257 16.25 48.40 55.50
CA LEU A 257 17.48 48.73 56.21
C LEU A 257 18.34 49.73 55.43
N ALA A 258 18.43 49.58 54.10
CA ALA A 258 19.16 50.52 53.24
C ALA A 258 18.53 51.92 53.28
N ILE A 259 17.19 52.03 53.23
CA ILE A 259 16.48 53.30 53.40
C ILE A 259 16.78 53.91 54.77
N ASN A 260 16.65 53.15 55.86
CA ASN A 260 16.93 53.66 57.21
C ASN A 260 18.38 54.15 57.35
N ARG A 261 19.35 53.41 56.81
CA ARG A 261 20.75 53.83 56.79
C ARG A 261 20.94 55.12 55.98
N SER A 262 20.30 55.24 54.82
CA SER A 262 20.36 56.48 54.03
C SER A 262 19.74 57.67 54.76
N VAL A 263 18.64 57.49 55.49
CA VAL A 263 18.03 58.56 56.29
C VAL A 263 18.92 58.97 57.46
N LEU A 264 19.54 57.99 58.14
CA LEU A 264 20.50 58.26 59.20
C LEU A 264 21.73 58.99 58.66
N GLN A 265 22.27 58.58 57.52
CA GLN A 265 23.39 59.26 56.88
C GLN A 265 23.02 60.66 56.44
N GLN A 266 21.82 60.88 55.88
CA GLN A 266 21.35 62.24 55.58
C GLN A 266 21.12 63.09 56.83
N LEU A 267 20.73 62.50 57.95
CA LEU A 267 20.64 63.21 59.24
C LEU A 267 22.03 63.54 59.77
N GLU A 268 22.99 62.63 59.64
CA GLU A 268 24.39 62.86 59.99
C GLU A 268 25.02 63.93 59.09
N ASP A 269 24.75 63.93 57.79
CA ASP A 269 25.22 64.99 56.88
C ASP A 269 24.58 66.36 57.18
N ARG A 270 23.35 66.37 57.74
CA ARG A 270 22.55 67.59 57.95
C ARG A 270 22.60 68.12 59.38
N CYS A 271 22.91 67.26 60.36
CA CYS A 271 23.01 67.59 61.80
C CYS A 271 24.37 67.25 62.40
N GLY A 272 25.17 66.40 61.76
CA GLY A 272 26.54 66.04 62.13
C GLY A 272 27.57 66.98 61.52
N HIS A 273 27.29 68.29 61.54
CA HIS A 273 28.40 69.22 61.64
C HIS A 273 29.02 68.93 63.01
N GLU A 274 30.20 68.31 63.05
CA GLU A 274 31.00 68.34 64.27
C GLU A 274 31.20 69.82 64.59
N LEU A 275 30.58 70.29 65.67
CA LEU A 275 30.73 71.66 66.13
C LEU A 275 32.21 71.90 66.39
N THR A 276 32.80 72.83 65.65
CA THR A 276 34.22 73.19 65.80
C THR A 276 34.39 73.94 67.12
N ASP A 277 35.58 73.91 67.75
CA ASP A 277 35.80 74.61 69.03
C ASP A 277 35.39 76.10 68.99
N GLY A 278 35.50 76.76 67.82
CA GLY A 278 35.00 78.13 67.63
C GLY A 278 33.47 78.27 67.57
N ASP A 279 32.74 77.26 67.09
CA ASP A 279 31.26 77.23 67.07
C ASP A 279 30.72 77.04 68.50
N TRP A 280 31.44 76.28 69.33
CA TRP A 280 31.14 76.16 70.77
C TRP A 280 31.39 77.47 71.53
N GLU A 281 32.44 78.23 71.20
CA GLU A 281 32.70 79.55 71.77
C GLU A 281 31.62 80.57 71.38
N GLU A 282 31.10 80.53 70.16
CA GLU A 282 30.05 81.44 69.67
C GLU A 282 28.67 81.15 70.31
N ILE A 283 28.36 79.87 70.56
CA ILE A 283 27.16 79.44 71.33
C ILE A 283 27.27 79.83 72.81
N GLN A 284 28.48 80.02 73.35
CA GLN A 284 28.72 80.38 74.75
C GLN A 284 28.62 81.89 75.03
N ILE A 285 28.60 82.73 73.98
CA ILE A 285 28.51 84.20 74.07
C ILE A 285 27.06 84.70 73.83
N GLN A 286 26.14 83.85 73.35
CA GLN A 286 24.69 84.11 73.34
C GLN A 286 24.03 83.77 74.69
#